data_AF-A0A2M7NHL4-F1
#
_entry.id   AF-A0A2M7NHL4-F1
#
_cell.length_a   1.000
_cell.length_b   1.000
_cell.length_c   1.000
_cell.angle_alpha   90.00
_cell.angle_beta   90.00
_cell.angle_gamma   90.00
#
_symmetry.space_group_name_H-M   'P 1'
#
loop_
_entity.id
_entity.type
_entity.pdbx_description
1 polymer ?
#
loop_
_entity_poly.entity_id
_entity_poly.type
_entity_poly.pdbx_seq_one_letter_code
_entity_poly.pdbx_strand_id
1 'polypeptide(L)'
;MADLSDFFDENYKEGFINRTLERSVVVKCFVENTTPPKSKRFVIVGITENESDEPNQSILGAVFINTLPNQNVIKTPHLKMLQLPISAKSNDFLDHDSFLDCSQIHEYEYPFIKE
;
A
#
# COMPACT_ATOMS: atom_id res chain seq x y z
N MET A 1 7.36 14.94 -19.54
CA MET A 1 5.89 14.91 -19.57
C MET A 1 5.47 15.25 -18.16
N ALA A 2 4.64 16.28 -17.96
CA ALA A 2 4.23 16.65 -16.60
C ALA A 2 3.22 15.61 -16.09
N ASP A 3 3.36 15.22 -14.84
CA ASP A 3 2.36 14.40 -14.15
C ASP A 3 1.18 15.27 -13.74
N LEU A 4 0.01 14.65 -13.57
CA LEU A 4 -1.19 15.39 -13.16
C LEU A 4 -0.99 16.10 -11.81
N SER A 5 -0.18 15.51 -10.92
CA SER A 5 0.19 16.10 -9.63
C SER A 5 0.97 17.41 -9.76
N ASP A 6 1.73 17.62 -10.85
CA ASP A 6 2.54 18.83 -11.06
C ASP A 6 1.69 20.11 -11.20
N PHE A 7 0.40 19.97 -11.46
CA PHE A 7 -0.53 21.09 -11.61
C PHE A 7 -1.17 21.56 -10.30
N PHE A 8 -0.89 20.88 -9.18
CA PHE A 8 -1.43 21.21 -7.86
C PHE A 8 -0.32 21.70 -6.92
N ASP A 9 -0.65 22.65 -6.05
CA ASP A 9 0.27 23.07 -5.00
C ASP A 9 0.41 22.01 -3.88
N GLU A 10 1.48 22.11 -3.10
CA GLU A 10 1.76 21.15 -2.02
C GLU A 10 0.68 21.12 -0.93
N ASN A 11 0.07 22.25 -0.61
CA ASN A 11 -1.00 22.30 0.39
C ASN A 11 -2.24 21.51 -0.08
N TYR A 12 -2.55 21.59 -1.37
CA TYR A 12 -3.64 20.84 -1.97
C TYR A 12 -3.34 19.34 -1.96
N LYS A 13 -2.13 18.94 -2.36
CA LYS A 13 -1.69 17.53 -2.33
C LYS A 13 -1.75 16.96 -0.92
N GLU A 14 -1.18 17.66 0.07
CA GLU A 14 -1.21 17.24 1.47
C GLU A 14 -2.64 17.12 2.00
N GLY A 15 -3.48 18.12 1.72
CA GLY A 15 -4.88 18.07 2.11
C GLY A 15 -5.62 16.89 1.46
N PHE A 16 -5.33 16.58 0.20
CA PHE A 16 -5.93 15.43 -0.49
C PHE A 16 -5.54 14.10 0.15
N ILE A 17 -4.25 13.89 0.44
CA ILE A 17 -3.77 12.66 1.09
C ILE A 17 -4.39 12.56 2.48
N ASN A 18 -4.40 13.65 3.27
CA ASN A 18 -4.93 13.65 4.64
C ASN A 18 -6.42 13.29 4.71
N ARG A 19 -7.18 13.58 3.65
CA ARG A 19 -8.61 13.26 3.55
C ARG A 19 -8.90 11.89 2.97
N THR A 20 -7.93 11.30 2.28
CA THR A 20 -8.15 10.07 1.48
C THR A 20 -7.46 8.87 2.10
N LEU A 21 -6.37 9.06 2.84
CA LEU A 21 -5.60 7.95 3.39
C LEU A 21 -6.26 7.43 4.67
N GLU A 22 -7.00 6.35 4.52
CA GLU A 22 -7.66 5.63 5.61
C GLU A 22 -7.45 4.12 5.49
N ARG A 23 -7.90 3.38 6.50
CA ARG A 23 -7.89 1.92 6.45
C ARG A 23 -8.73 1.42 5.27
N SER A 24 -8.27 0.34 4.64
CA SER A 24 -8.86 -0.28 3.45
C SER A 24 -8.62 0.46 2.12
N VAL A 25 -7.88 1.57 2.13
CA VAL A 25 -7.47 2.26 0.91
C VAL A 25 -6.39 1.45 0.20
N VAL A 26 -6.51 1.39 -1.12
CA VAL A 26 -5.51 0.80 -2.00
C VAL A 26 -4.64 1.89 -2.58
N VAL A 27 -3.34 1.79 -2.37
CA VAL A 27 -2.35 2.75 -2.88
C VAL A 27 -1.41 2.02 -3.83
N LYS A 28 -0.96 2.71 -4.87
CA LYS A 28 0.09 2.25 -5.79
C LYS A 28 1.30 3.17 -5.66
N CYS A 29 2.39 2.67 -5.08
CA CYS A 29 3.66 3.40 -4.98
C CYS A 29 4.83 2.57 -5.53
N PHE A 30 5.90 3.25 -5.90
CA PHE A 30 7.19 2.59 -6.13
C PHE A 30 7.76 2.14 -4.79
N VAL A 31 8.19 0.88 -4.68
CA VAL A 31 8.75 0.35 -3.43
C VAL A 31 10.15 -0.21 -3.65
N GLU A 32 11.10 0.28 -2.86
CA GLU A 32 12.49 -0.16 -2.89
C GLU A 32 12.74 -1.46 -2.12
N ASN A 33 11.85 -1.80 -1.18
CA ASN A 33 11.92 -3.01 -0.37
C ASN A 33 11.53 -4.30 -1.11
N THR A 34 11.60 -4.29 -2.45
CA THR A 34 11.45 -5.46 -3.31
C THR A 34 12.70 -5.63 -4.17
N THR A 35 13.02 -6.88 -4.53
CA THR A 35 14.18 -7.16 -5.40
C THR A 35 13.70 -7.78 -6.72
N PRO A 36 13.77 -7.08 -7.86
CA PRO A 36 14.15 -5.66 -8.02
C PRO A 36 13.05 -4.70 -7.51
N PRO A 37 13.41 -3.43 -7.18
CA PRO A 37 12.45 -2.37 -6.87
C PRO A 37 11.43 -2.20 -8.00
N LYS A 38 10.16 -1.95 -7.63
CA LYS A 38 9.07 -1.83 -8.59
C LYS A 38 7.85 -1.16 -7.99
N SER A 39 6.94 -0.69 -8.85
CA SER A 39 5.62 -0.25 -8.41
C SER A 39 4.81 -1.42 -7.87
N LYS A 40 4.27 -1.25 -6.67
CA LYS A 40 3.39 -2.21 -6.00
C LYS A 40 2.08 -1.54 -5.59
N ARG A 41 1.01 -2.34 -5.61
CA ARG A 41 -0.25 -2.00 -4.96
C ARG A 41 -0.28 -2.61 -3.56
N PHE A 42 -0.76 -1.87 -2.58
CA PHE A 42 -0.94 -2.34 -1.21
C PHE A 42 -2.21 -1.78 -0.59
N VAL A 43 -2.71 -2.48 0.42
CA VAL A 43 -3.87 -2.05 1.21
C VAL A 43 -3.38 -1.54 2.55
N ILE A 44 -3.83 -0.36 2.95
CA ILE A 44 -3.60 0.17 4.29
C ILE A 44 -4.48 -0.60 5.28
N VAL A 45 -3.87 -1.27 6.25
CA VAL A 45 -4.57 -2.07 7.28
C VAL A 45 -4.62 -1.37 8.63
N GLY A 46 -3.71 -0.41 8.87
CA GLY A 46 -3.66 0.37 10.10
C GLY A 46 -2.93 1.68 9.90
N ILE A 47 -3.29 2.67 10.71
CA ILE A 47 -2.64 3.96 10.79
C ILE A 47 -2.43 4.23 12.27
N THR A 48 -1.20 4.52 12.67
CA THR A 48 -0.92 4.98 14.02
C THR A 48 -1.08 6.49 14.03
N GLU A 49 -2.08 6.98 14.74
CA GLU A 49 -2.23 8.41 15.02
C GLU A 49 -1.27 8.73 16.18
N ASN A 50 -0.20 9.47 15.91
CA ASN A 50 0.59 10.03 16.99
C ASN A 50 -0.21 11.18 17.61
N GLU A 51 -0.61 11.03 18.88
CA GLU A 51 -1.29 12.09 19.66
C GLU A 51 -0.37 13.29 19.98
N SER A 52 0.93 13.20 19.65
CA SER A 52 1.90 14.29 19.82
C SER A 52 1.82 15.28 18.66
N ASP A 53 2.02 16.57 18.97
CA ASP A 53 1.94 17.77 18.10
C ASP A 53 2.86 17.78 16.85
N GLU A 54 3.39 16.63 16.42
CA GLU A 54 4.16 16.43 15.19
C GLU A 54 3.33 15.68 14.12
N PRO A 55 2.60 16.41 13.26
CA PRO A 55 1.65 15.83 12.29
C PRO A 55 2.28 14.94 11.20
N ASN A 56 3.61 14.81 11.15
CA ASN A 56 4.34 14.14 10.07
C ASN A 56 4.88 12.75 10.42
N GLN A 57 4.59 12.21 11.62
CA GLN A 57 5.13 10.91 12.06
C GLN A 57 4.11 9.76 12.03
N SER A 58 2.97 9.91 11.35
CA SER A 58 1.99 8.81 11.25
C SER A 58 2.63 7.61 10.53
N ILE A 59 2.57 6.44 11.15
CA ILE A 59 3.05 5.18 10.57
C ILE A 59 1.87 4.43 9.99
N LEU A 60 2.05 3.92 8.78
CA LEU A 60 1.06 3.17 8.03
C LEU A 60 1.46 1.70 7.99
N GLY A 61 0.57 0.84 8.47
CA GLY A 61 0.67 -0.59 8.26
C GLY A 61 0.01 -0.95 6.94
N ALA A 62 0.75 -1.61 6.04
CA ALA A 62 0.28 -2.00 4.73
C ALA A 62 0.58 -3.47 4.41
N VAL A 63 -0.28 -4.10 3.61
CA VAL A 63 -0.06 -5.44 3.06
C VAL A 63 -0.02 -5.40 1.55
N PHE A 64 0.89 -6.16 0.93
CA PHE A 64 1.05 -6.15 -0.52
C PHE A 64 -0.04 -6.93 -1.24
N ILE A 65 -0.36 -6.44 -2.44
CA ILE A 65 -1.11 -7.19 -3.45
C ILE A 65 -0.11 -7.86 -4.39
N ASN A 66 -0.27 -9.18 -4.54
CA ASN A 66 0.52 -10.02 -5.40
C ASN A 66 -0.39 -10.75 -6.38
N THR A 67 -0.11 -10.71 -7.69
CA THR A 67 -0.83 -11.54 -8.66
C THR A 67 -0.73 -13.03 -8.31
N LEU A 68 0.45 -13.46 -7.85
CA LEU A 68 0.69 -14.82 -7.35
C LEU A 68 1.58 -14.78 -6.10
N PRO A 69 1.32 -15.62 -5.08
CA PRO A 69 2.20 -15.75 -3.92
C PRO A 69 3.58 -16.26 -4.33
N ASN A 70 4.65 -15.69 -3.77
CA ASN A 70 6.01 -16.16 -4.02
C ASN A 70 6.24 -17.50 -3.30
N GLN A 71 6.22 -18.61 -4.03
CA GLN A 71 6.38 -19.96 -3.46
C GLN A 71 7.74 -20.20 -2.79
N ASN A 72 8.75 -19.38 -3.08
CA ASN A 72 10.04 -19.45 -2.40
C ASN A 72 9.99 -18.86 -0.98
N VAL A 73 9.01 -18.00 -0.70
CA VAL A 73 8.79 -17.37 0.61
C VAL A 73 7.62 -18.07 1.32
N ILE A 74 6.49 -18.23 0.62
CA ILE A 74 5.24 -18.81 1.14
C ILE A 74 5.26 -20.34 1.02
N LYS A 75 6.13 -20.99 1.80
CA LYS A 75 6.39 -22.45 1.71
C LYS A 75 5.48 -23.30 2.59
N THR A 76 5.07 -22.80 3.75
CA THR A 76 4.34 -23.59 4.75
C THR A 76 2.82 -23.49 4.54
N PRO A 77 2.04 -24.51 4.95
CA PRO A 77 0.57 -24.43 4.92
C PRO A 77 0.03 -23.19 5.66
N HIS A 78 0.64 -22.83 6.78
CA HIS A 78 0.25 -21.64 7.55
C HIS A 78 0.45 -20.36 6.75
N LEU A 79 1.61 -20.15 6.12
CA LEU A 79 1.85 -18.96 5.28
C LEU A 79 0.92 -18.91 4.07
N LYS A 80 0.59 -20.08 3.48
CA LYS A 80 -0.37 -20.17 2.38
C LYS A 80 -1.78 -19.74 2.80
N MET A 81 -2.20 -20.03 4.03
CA MET A 81 -3.48 -19.56 4.57
C MET A 81 -3.55 -18.05 4.75
N LEU A 82 -2.40 -17.38 4.85
CA LEU A 82 -2.31 -15.91 4.95
C LEU A 82 -2.34 -15.22 3.58
N GLN A 83 -2.51 -15.97 2.48
CA GLN A 83 -2.64 -15.41 1.13
C GLN A 83 -4.12 -15.34 0.78
N LEU A 84 -4.75 -14.20 1.07
CA LEU A 84 -6.19 -14.01 0.88
C LEU A 84 -6.50 -13.71 -0.60
N PRO A 85 -7.23 -14.57 -1.32
CA PRO A 85 -7.57 -14.32 -2.72
C PRO A 85 -8.53 -13.13 -2.86
N ILE A 86 -8.27 -12.29 -3.86
CA ILE A 86 -9.12 -11.17 -4.26
C ILE A 86 -9.38 -11.24 -5.77
N SER A 87 -10.62 -10.95 -6.19
CA SER A 87 -11.00 -11.05 -7.60
C SER A 87 -10.98 -9.69 -8.30
N ALA A 88 -10.45 -9.65 -9.53
CA ALA A 88 -10.52 -8.48 -10.39
C ALA A 88 -11.96 -8.13 -10.80
N LYS A 89 -12.87 -9.11 -10.81
CA LYS A 89 -14.29 -8.86 -11.10
C LYS A 89 -14.96 -7.92 -10.09
N SER A 90 -14.49 -7.95 -8.84
CA SER A 90 -15.05 -7.14 -7.74
C SER A 90 -14.16 -5.95 -7.36
N ASN A 91 -13.01 -5.78 -8.03
CA ASN A 91 -11.98 -4.81 -7.67
C ASN A 91 -11.38 -4.20 -8.93
N ASP A 92 -11.95 -3.10 -9.41
CA ASP A 92 -11.60 -2.47 -10.70
C ASP A 92 -10.14 -1.97 -10.79
N PHE A 93 -9.46 -1.82 -9.65
CA PHE A 93 -8.04 -1.46 -9.60
C PHE A 93 -7.09 -2.65 -9.90
N LEU A 94 -7.63 -3.87 -10.02
CA LEU A 94 -6.89 -5.07 -10.37
C LEU A 94 -7.03 -5.39 -11.85
N ASP A 95 -5.89 -5.66 -12.49
CA ASP A 95 -5.86 -6.12 -13.88
C ASP A 95 -6.21 -7.62 -13.99
N HIS A 96 -5.93 -8.39 -12.92
CA HIS A 96 -6.17 -9.84 -12.80
C HIS A 96 -6.48 -10.24 -11.35
N ASP A 97 -7.11 -11.40 -11.15
CA ASP A 97 -7.25 -12.01 -9.82
C ASP A 97 -5.88 -12.09 -9.13
N SER A 98 -5.86 -11.75 -7.84
CA SER A 98 -4.65 -11.52 -7.07
C SER A 98 -4.82 -12.02 -5.64
N PHE A 99 -3.80 -11.81 -4.80
CA PHE A 99 -3.76 -12.19 -3.40
C PHE A 99 -3.29 -11.01 -2.55
N LEU A 100 -3.96 -10.79 -1.43
CA LEU A 100 -3.43 -10.00 -0.34
C LEU A 100 -2.49 -10.87 0.47
N ASP A 101 -1.23 -10.43 0.58
CA ASP A 101 -0.22 -11.11 1.37
C ASP A 101 -0.28 -10.63 2.83
N CYS A 102 -1.04 -11.34 3.66
CA CYS A 102 -1.18 -11.05 5.08
C CYS A 102 -0.09 -11.71 5.93
N SER A 103 0.98 -12.26 5.32
CA SER A 103 2.08 -12.87 6.06
C SER A 103 3.09 -11.87 6.59
N GLN A 104 3.08 -10.65 6.06
CA GLN A 104 3.95 -9.56 6.45
C GLN A 104 3.21 -8.23 6.42
N ILE A 105 3.35 -7.44 7.48
CA ILE A 105 2.97 -6.02 7.49
C ILE A 105 4.21 -5.22 7.12
N HIS A 106 4.06 -4.32 6.16
CA HIS A 106 5.07 -3.35 5.77
C HIS A 106 4.70 -2.01 6.40
N GLU A 107 5.68 -1.40 7.05
CA GLU A 107 5.53 -0.10 7.68
C GLU A 107 6.06 0.99 6.75
N TYR A 108 5.27 2.04 6.59
CA TYR A 108 5.62 3.21 5.80
C TYR A 108 5.33 4.47 6.59
N GLU A 109 6.24 5.43 6.56
CA GLU A 109 5.95 6.77 7.06
C GLU A 109 5.01 7.48 6.08
N TYR A 110 4.11 8.29 6.61
CA TYR A 110 3.17 9.06 5.80
C TYR A 110 3.79 9.85 4.61
N PRO A 111 4.97 10.50 4.76
CA PRO A 111 5.62 11.19 3.64
C PRO A 111 6.00 10.28 2.47
N PHE A 112 6.18 8.98 2.68
CA PHE A 112 6.52 8.03 1.61
C PHE A 112 5.41 7.90 0.54
N ILE A 113 4.15 8.17 0.91
CA ILE A 113 3.01 8.12 -0.03
C ILE A 113 2.89 9.42 -0.85
N LYS A 114 3.75 10.43 -0.61
CA LYS A 114 3.73 11.72 -1.32
C LYS A 114 4.46 11.70 -2.67
N GLU A 115 5.20 10.64 -3.01
CA GLU A 115 5.86 10.45 -4.32
C GLU A 115 4.94 9.80 -5.36
#